data_AF-A0A1D7QLS7-F1
#
_entry.id   AF-A0A1D7QLS7-F1
#
_cell.length_a   1.000
_cell.length_b   1.000
_cell.length_c   1.000
_cell.angle_alpha   90.00
_cell.angle_beta   90.00
_cell.angle_gamma   90.00
#
_symmetry.space_group_name_H-M   'P 1'
#
loop_
_entity.id
_entity.type
_entity.pdbx_description
1 polymer ?
#
loop_
_entity_poly.entity_id
_entity_poly.type
_entity_poly.pdbx_seq_one_letter_code
_entity_poly.pdbx_strand_id
1 'polypeptide(L)'
;MWILPEQKNGFLDDVQKAQVRVLFNALQPGDTLRKVPDAEQSGAINFLSLLLARDASVFEDIPKWQLLYPKALQALDAQSALLFSKPLKDLNAEEASSLISKLETGALQNFSFHTELLDQLSLFDILRKHCIQGCFADSRWGGNTEGIMWRWFGYQEEAKELLK
;
A
#
# COMPACT_ATOMS: atom_id res chain seq x y z
N MET A 1 -13.14 -2.93 25.29
CA MET A 1 -11.81 -3.05 24.66
C MET A 1 -12.00 -3.82 23.37
N TRP A 2 -11.81 -3.19 22.22
CA TRP A 2 -11.88 -3.88 20.93
C TRP A 2 -10.64 -4.77 20.79
N ILE A 3 -10.83 -6.10 20.80
CA ILE A 3 -9.75 -7.04 20.54
C ILE A 3 -9.68 -7.23 19.03
N LEU A 4 -8.66 -6.65 18.40
CA LEU A 4 -8.39 -6.90 16.99
C LEU A 4 -7.94 -8.37 16.86
N PRO A 5 -8.62 -9.21 16.05
CA PRO A 5 -8.17 -10.57 15.82
C PRO A 5 -6.74 -10.56 15.29
N GLU A 6 -5.89 -11.40 15.86
CA GLU A 6 -4.49 -11.50 15.45
C GLU A 6 -4.43 -12.13 14.04
N GLN A 7 -3.88 -11.39 13.07
CA GLN A 7 -3.70 -11.87 11.70
C GLN A 7 -2.20 -12.01 11.44
N LYS A 8 -1.70 -13.24 11.38
CA LYS A 8 -0.26 -13.54 11.20
C LYS A 8 0.14 -13.75 9.75
N ASN A 9 -0.77 -14.34 8.97
CA ASN A 9 -0.51 -14.67 7.58
C ASN A 9 -1.06 -13.56 6.69
N GLY A 10 -0.23 -13.05 5.79
CA GLY A 10 -0.61 -12.06 4.78
C GLY A 10 -1.27 -12.69 3.55
N PHE A 11 -2.03 -11.88 2.84
CA PHE A 11 -2.75 -12.26 1.61
C PHE A 11 -1.85 -12.20 0.37
N LEU A 12 -0.95 -11.23 0.30
CA LEU A 12 -0.11 -10.99 -0.88
C LEU A 12 1.07 -11.98 -0.92
N ASP A 13 1.36 -12.50 -2.11
CA ASP A 13 2.59 -13.24 -2.38
C ASP A 13 3.81 -12.31 -2.50
N ASP A 14 5.00 -12.88 -2.65
CA ASP A 14 6.25 -12.10 -2.67
C ASP A 14 6.41 -11.22 -3.91
N VAL A 15 5.84 -11.62 -5.06
CA VAL A 15 5.85 -10.80 -6.28
C VAL A 15 4.93 -9.60 -6.10
N GLN A 16 3.72 -9.84 -5.59
CA GLN A 16 2.75 -8.80 -5.31
C GLN A 16 3.26 -7.82 -4.24
N LYS A 17 3.93 -8.31 -3.19
CA LYS A 17 4.58 -7.43 -2.20
C LYS A 17 5.64 -6.55 -2.85
N ALA A 18 6.47 -7.10 -3.75
CA ALA A 18 7.49 -6.31 -4.45
C ALA A 18 6.88 -5.26 -5.38
N GLN A 19 5.76 -5.55 -6.04
CA GLN A 19 5.01 -4.58 -6.84
C GLN A 19 4.39 -3.48 -5.97
N VAL A 20 3.70 -3.85 -4.88
CA VAL A 20 3.12 -2.89 -3.92
C VAL A 20 4.21 -2.00 -3.34
N ARG A 21 5.38 -2.54 -3.00
CA ARG A 21 6.52 -1.75 -2.50
C ARG A 21 6.89 -0.61 -3.46
N VAL A 22 6.99 -0.91 -4.76
CA VAL A 22 7.27 0.12 -5.79
C VAL A 22 6.18 1.18 -5.83
N LEU A 23 4.90 0.76 -5.87
CA LEU A 23 3.76 1.69 -5.93
C LEU A 23 3.66 2.56 -4.66
N PHE A 24 3.84 1.96 -3.49
CA PHE A 24 3.72 2.63 -2.20
C PHE A 24 4.90 3.59 -1.96
N ASN A 25 6.13 3.23 -2.34
CA ASN A 25 7.26 4.15 -2.25
C ASN A 25 7.13 5.33 -3.23
N ALA A 26 6.38 5.18 -4.34
CA ALA A 26 6.03 6.31 -5.20
C ALA A 26 4.95 7.22 -4.60
N LEU A 27 4.04 6.68 -3.77
CA LEU A 27 2.98 7.42 -3.08
C LEU A 27 3.48 8.13 -1.81
N GLN A 28 4.28 7.42 -1.01
CA GLN A 28 4.95 7.92 0.19
C GLN A 28 6.46 7.68 0.05
N PRO A 29 7.15 8.57 -0.69
CA PRO A 29 8.60 8.51 -0.77
C PRO A 29 9.23 8.91 0.55
N GLY A 30 10.33 8.25 0.89
CA GLY A 30 11.19 8.64 1.99
C GLY A 30 12.08 9.81 1.59
N ASP A 31 12.73 10.41 2.59
CA ASP A 31 13.72 11.44 2.40
C ASP A 31 14.84 11.21 3.40
N THR A 32 15.98 10.71 2.91
CA THR A 32 17.13 10.38 3.75
C THR A 32 17.72 11.63 4.42
N LEU A 33 17.72 12.79 3.75
CA LEU A 33 18.26 14.03 4.31
C LEU A 33 17.44 14.51 5.49
N ARG A 34 16.11 14.37 5.39
CA ARG A 34 15.15 14.73 6.45
C ARG A 34 14.78 13.55 7.36
N LYS A 35 15.42 12.39 7.16
CA LYS A 35 15.16 11.13 7.88
C LYS A 35 13.67 10.73 7.87
N VAL A 36 12.95 11.05 6.79
CA VAL A 36 11.56 10.66 6.60
C VAL A 36 11.53 9.21 6.15
N PRO A 37 10.86 8.30 6.89
CA PRO A 37 10.71 6.93 6.43
C PRO A 37 9.85 6.86 5.17
N ASP A 38 10.21 5.97 4.26
CA ASP A 38 9.35 5.62 3.13
C ASP A 38 8.23 4.62 3.53
N ALA A 39 7.37 4.26 2.58
CA ALA A 39 6.30 3.31 2.80
C ALA A 39 6.80 1.90 3.17
N GLU A 40 7.96 1.50 2.65
CA GLU A 40 8.59 0.21 2.96
C GLU A 40 9.13 0.17 4.39
N GLN A 41 9.90 1.19 4.78
CA GLN A 41 10.46 1.37 6.11
C GLN A 41 9.37 1.50 7.18
N SER A 42 8.23 2.08 6.84
CA SER A 42 7.07 2.13 7.73
C SER A 42 6.29 0.81 7.80
N GLY A 43 6.54 -0.17 6.93
CA GLY A 43 5.84 -1.46 6.92
C GLY A 43 4.47 -1.42 6.25
N ALA A 44 4.19 -0.41 5.43
CA ALA A 44 2.87 -0.26 4.78
C ALA A 44 2.51 -1.45 3.86
N ILE A 45 3.49 -2.13 3.28
CA ILE A 45 3.28 -3.35 2.49
C ILE A 45 2.76 -4.50 3.36
N ASN A 46 3.33 -4.66 4.54
CA ASN A 46 2.90 -5.68 5.49
C ASN A 46 1.49 -5.38 6.01
N PHE A 47 1.21 -4.12 6.35
CA PHE A 47 -0.14 -3.66 6.67
C PHE A 47 -1.16 -4.09 5.62
N LEU A 48 -0.91 -3.76 4.35
CA LEU A 48 -1.84 -4.09 3.27
C LEU A 48 -2.05 -5.61 3.19
N SER A 49 -0.97 -6.39 3.25
CA SER A 49 -1.05 -7.85 3.15
C SER A 49 -1.87 -8.45 4.30
N LEU A 50 -1.71 -7.93 5.52
CA LEU A 50 -2.50 -8.37 6.68
C LEU A 50 -3.95 -7.88 6.63
N LEU A 51 -4.19 -6.64 6.16
CA LEU A 51 -5.54 -6.10 5.97
C LEU A 51 -6.33 -6.97 5.00
N LEU A 52 -5.75 -7.28 3.85
CA LEU A 52 -6.38 -8.12 2.83
C LEU A 52 -6.56 -9.57 3.29
N ALA A 53 -5.84 -10.04 4.31
CA ALA A 53 -6.00 -11.40 4.84
C ALA A 53 -7.17 -11.52 5.84
N ARG A 54 -7.79 -10.40 6.23
CA ARG A 54 -8.95 -10.37 7.12
C ARG A 54 -10.24 -10.61 6.34
N ASP A 55 -11.37 -10.68 7.06
CA ASP A 55 -12.70 -10.85 6.48
C ASP A 55 -13.60 -9.63 6.74
N ALA A 56 -14.82 -9.68 6.19
CA ALA A 56 -15.80 -8.61 6.23
C ALA A 56 -16.25 -8.20 7.64
N SER A 57 -15.99 -9.02 8.68
CA SER A 57 -16.28 -8.66 10.08
C SER A 57 -15.38 -7.53 10.59
N VAL A 58 -14.21 -7.33 9.98
CA VAL A 58 -13.29 -6.24 10.32
C VAL A 58 -13.63 -4.97 9.54
N PHE A 59 -13.86 -5.10 8.24
CA PHE A 59 -14.26 -4.00 7.36
C PHE A 59 -14.98 -4.54 6.11
N GLU A 60 -16.12 -3.95 5.78
CA GLU A 60 -17.06 -4.50 4.77
C GLU A 60 -16.48 -4.59 3.35
N ASP A 61 -15.53 -3.72 3.00
CA ASP A 61 -14.94 -3.70 1.66
C ASP A 61 -13.78 -4.69 1.48
N ILE A 62 -13.31 -5.37 2.53
CA ILE A 62 -12.17 -6.31 2.42
C ILE A 62 -12.38 -7.37 1.33
N PRO A 63 -13.55 -8.03 1.20
CA PRO A 63 -13.78 -8.97 0.10
C PRO A 63 -13.67 -8.33 -1.29
N LYS A 64 -14.09 -7.06 -1.44
CA LYS A 64 -13.93 -6.32 -2.70
C LYS A 64 -12.47 -6.06 -3.00
N TRP A 65 -11.68 -5.67 -1.99
CA TRP A 65 -10.25 -5.42 -2.16
C TRP A 65 -9.44 -6.69 -2.44
N GLN A 66 -9.80 -7.83 -1.81
CA GLN A 66 -9.20 -9.14 -2.10
C GLN A 66 -9.36 -9.52 -3.58
N LEU A 67 -10.50 -9.21 -4.19
CA LEU A 67 -10.75 -9.43 -5.62
C LEU A 67 -10.06 -8.39 -6.51
N LEU A 68 -9.93 -7.14 -6.04
CA LEU A 68 -9.36 -6.04 -6.80
C LEU A 68 -7.84 -6.12 -6.92
N TYR A 69 -7.12 -6.35 -5.82
CA TYR A 69 -5.65 -6.22 -5.79
C TYR A 69 -4.92 -7.13 -6.77
N PRO A 70 -5.23 -8.44 -6.88
CA PRO A 70 -4.57 -9.30 -7.87
C PRO A 70 -4.77 -8.80 -9.31
N LYS A 71 -5.99 -8.37 -9.65
CA LYS A 71 -6.31 -7.84 -10.99
C LYS A 71 -5.57 -6.54 -11.27
N ALA A 72 -5.63 -5.61 -10.31
CA ALA A 72 -5.01 -4.30 -10.43
C ALA A 72 -3.49 -4.39 -10.56
N LEU A 73 -2.83 -5.24 -9.76
CA LEU A 73 -1.39 -5.44 -9.84
C LEU A 73 -0.96 -6.05 -11.18
N GLN A 74 -1.72 -7.01 -11.71
CA GLN A 74 -1.44 -7.56 -13.05
C GLN A 74 -1.64 -6.52 -14.16
N ALA A 75 -2.68 -5.69 -14.07
CA ALA A 75 -2.91 -4.62 -15.05
C ALA A 75 -1.81 -3.54 -14.99
N LEU A 76 -1.36 -3.16 -13.79
CA LEU A 76 -0.24 -2.22 -13.60
C LEU A 76 1.10 -2.80 -14.06
N ASP A 77 1.33 -4.11 -13.88
CA ASP A 77 2.51 -4.80 -14.40
C ASP A 77 2.55 -4.79 -15.93
N ALA A 78 1.40 -5.01 -16.58
CA ALA A 78 1.28 -4.88 -18.03
C ALA A 78 1.56 -3.44 -18.50
N GLN A 79 1.03 -2.43 -17.80
CA GLN A 79 1.32 -1.02 -18.12
C GLN A 79 2.79 -0.67 -17.93
N SER A 80 3.43 -1.21 -16.88
CA SER A 80 4.86 -1.08 -16.65
C SER A 80 5.67 -1.65 -17.82
N ALA A 81 5.31 -2.84 -18.29
CA ALA A 81 5.96 -3.46 -19.44
C ALA A 81 5.77 -2.64 -20.73
N LEU A 82 4.59 -2.07 -20.93
CA LEU A 82 4.28 -1.23 -22.11
C LEU A 82 5.02 0.11 -22.09
N LEU A 83 5.06 0.78 -20.95
CA LEU A 83 5.61 2.15 -20.82
C LEU A 83 7.13 2.16 -20.66
N PHE A 84 7.69 1.15 -19.99
CA PHE A 84 9.09 1.14 -19.56
C PHE A 84 9.85 -0.12 -19.95
N SER A 85 9.21 -1.10 -20.62
CA SER A 85 9.83 -2.39 -20.97
C SER A 85 10.40 -3.15 -19.76
N LYS A 86 9.77 -2.98 -18.58
CA LYS A 86 10.18 -3.58 -17.31
C LYS A 86 8.96 -4.10 -16.55
N PRO A 87 9.10 -5.18 -15.76
CA PRO A 87 8.06 -5.56 -14.82
C PRO A 87 7.93 -4.50 -13.72
N LEU A 88 6.74 -4.37 -13.14
CA LEU A 88 6.41 -3.32 -12.17
C LEU A 88 7.34 -3.32 -10.95
N LYS A 89 7.69 -4.51 -10.46
CA LYS A 89 8.59 -4.68 -9.31
C LYS A 89 10.00 -4.11 -9.51
N ASP A 90 10.42 -3.91 -10.77
CA ASP A 90 11.76 -3.48 -11.16
C ASP A 90 11.80 -2.02 -11.64
N LEU A 91 10.70 -1.28 -11.52
CA LEU A 91 10.69 0.16 -11.82
C LEU A 91 11.51 0.92 -10.78
N ASN A 92 12.23 1.93 -11.27
CA ASN A 92 12.87 2.92 -10.40
C ASN A 92 11.84 3.95 -9.89
N ALA A 93 12.29 4.86 -9.02
CA ALA A 93 11.41 5.86 -8.40
C ALA A 93 10.72 6.79 -9.42
N GLU A 94 11.45 7.28 -10.43
CA GLU A 94 10.90 8.19 -11.44
C GLU A 94 9.88 7.48 -12.34
N GLU A 95 10.17 6.25 -12.76
CA GLU A 95 9.27 5.40 -13.55
C GLU A 95 7.99 5.09 -12.76
N ALA A 96 8.12 4.72 -11.50
CA ALA A 96 6.99 4.43 -10.61
C ALA A 96 6.13 5.68 -10.34
N SER A 97 6.74 6.84 -10.07
CA SER A 97 6.02 8.11 -9.92
C SER A 97 5.28 8.51 -11.20
N SER A 98 5.89 8.31 -12.37
CA SER A 98 5.22 8.55 -13.65
C SER A 98 4.02 7.61 -13.85
N LEU A 99 4.16 6.33 -13.50
CA LEU A 99 3.05 5.37 -13.57
C LEU A 99 1.89 5.76 -12.63
N ILE A 100 2.20 6.11 -11.38
CA ILE A 100 1.22 6.56 -10.40
C ILE A 100 0.51 7.85 -10.85
N SER A 101 1.25 8.83 -11.39
CA SER A 101 0.65 10.07 -11.89
C SER A 101 -0.28 9.84 -13.09
N LYS A 102 0.04 8.89 -13.97
CA LYS A 102 -0.86 8.48 -15.06
C LYS A 102 -2.11 7.78 -14.54
N LEU A 103 -1.98 6.95 -13.51
CA LEU A 103 -3.12 6.30 -12.86
C LEU A 103 -4.03 7.33 -12.17
N GLU A 104 -3.46 8.28 -11.44
CA GLU A 104 -4.15 9.39 -10.77
C GLU A 104 -4.95 10.26 -11.74
N THR A 105 -4.45 10.45 -12.96
CA THR A 105 -5.11 11.28 -13.98
C THR A 105 -6.00 10.49 -14.94
N GLY A 106 -6.10 9.17 -14.77
CA GLY A 106 -6.87 8.30 -15.68
C GLY A 106 -6.28 8.20 -17.08
N ALA A 107 -4.97 8.43 -17.22
CA ALA A 107 -4.27 8.56 -18.50
C ALA A 107 -3.62 7.25 -18.99
N LEU A 108 -3.79 6.12 -18.29
CA LEU A 108 -3.31 4.82 -18.76
C LEU A 108 -4.23 4.32 -19.89
N GLN A 109 -3.64 4.04 -21.05
CA GLN A 109 -4.38 3.56 -22.21
C GLN A 109 -4.65 2.06 -22.07
N ASN A 110 -5.88 1.65 -22.43
CA ASN A 110 -6.31 0.25 -22.37
C ASN A 110 -6.03 -0.40 -21.01
N PHE A 111 -6.26 0.35 -19.92
CA PHE A 111 -6.08 -0.16 -18.58
C PHE A 111 -7.19 -1.15 -18.23
N SER A 112 -6.95 -2.42 -18.52
CA SER A 112 -7.88 -3.51 -18.30
C SER A 112 -7.21 -4.73 -17.67
N PHE A 113 -8.01 -5.53 -16.99
CA PHE A 113 -7.68 -6.90 -16.63
C PHE A 113 -8.46 -7.83 -17.57
N HIS A 114 -7.76 -8.51 -18.49
CA HIS A 114 -8.38 -9.20 -19.61
C HIS A 114 -9.31 -8.24 -20.38
N THR A 115 -10.63 -8.47 -20.35
CA THR A 115 -11.66 -7.64 -21.00
C THR A 115 -12.33 -6.63 -20.07
N GLU A 116 -12.04 -6.67 -18.77
CA GLU A 116 -12.66 -5.81 -17.76
C GLU A 116 -11.85 -4.50 -17.64
N LEU A 117 -12.47 -3.36 -17.98
CA LEU A 117 -11.88 -2.05 -17.73
C LEU A 117 -11.87 -1.76 -16.23
N LEU A 118 -10.70 -1.39 -15.71
CA LEU A 118 -10.56 -1.00 -14.31
C LEU A 118 -10.66 0.52 -14.18
N ASP A 119 -11.40 0.98 -13.17
CA ASP A 119 -11.48 2.40 -12.84
C ASP A 119 -10.15 2.86 -12.22
N GLN A 120 -9.39 3.63 -13.00
CA GLN A 120 -8.07 4.15 -12.63
C GLN A 120 -8.11 5.09 -11.43
N LEU A 121 -9.09 6.00 -11.40
CA LEU A 121 -9.18 7.03 -10.36
C LEU A 121 -9.55 6.39 -9.02
N SER A 122 -10.53 5.50 -9.04
CA SER A 122 -10.91 4.72 -7.85
C SER A 122 -9.77 3.83 -7.37
N LEU A 123 -9.02 3.19 -8.29
CA LEU A 123 -7.86 2.38 -7.93
C LEU A 123 -6.75 3.23 -7.29
N PHE A 124 -6.43 4.40 -7.86
CA PHE A 124 -5.45 5.32 -7.28
C PHE A 124 -5.84 5.73 -5.86
N ASP A 125 -7.10 6.12 -5.64
CA ASP A 125 -7.57 6.53 -4.32
C ASP A 125 -7.49 5.37 -3.30
N ILE A 126 -7.81 4.14 -3.70
CA ILE A 126 -7.66 2.94 -2.85
C ILE A 126 -6.18 2.71 -2.50
N LEU A 127 -5.28 2.73 -3.48
CA LEU A 127 -3.84 2.54 -3.25
C LEU A 127 -3.29 3.61 -2.31
N ARG A 128 -3.63 4.88 -2.55
CA ARG A 128 -3.21 6.01 -1.73
C ARG A 128 -3.73 5.87 -0.29
N LYS A 129 -5.01 5.54 -0.10
CA LYS A 129 -5.61 5.34 1.23
C LYS A 129 -4.90 4.22 1.99
N HIS A 130 -4.68 3.07 1.37
CA HIS A 130 -4.01 1.95 2.03
C HIS A 130 -2.53 2.22 2.32
N CYS A 131 -1.85 2.97 1.44
CA CYS A 131 -0.48 3.41 1.69
C CYS A 131 -0.41 4.31 2.93
N ILE A 132 -1.26 5.34 3.00
CA ILE A 132 -1.31 6.27 4.15
C ILE A 132 -1.69 5.52 5.43
N GLN A 133 -2.71 4.66 5.40
CA GLN A 133 -3.07 3.84 6.55
C GLN A 133 -1.92 2.94 6.99
N GLY A 134 -1.24 2.28 6.06
CA GLY A 134 -0.09 1.43 6.38
C GLY A 134 1.10 2.20 6.96
N CYS A 135 1.28 3.47 6.58
CA CYS A 135 2.36 4.29 7.12
C CYS A 135 2.05 4.80 8.54
N PHE A 136 0.78 5.15 8.83
CA PHE A 136 0.44 5.96 10.01
C PHE A 136 -0.54 5.32 11.00
N ALA A 137 -1.13 4.16 10.69
CA ALA A 137 -2.02 3.47 11.60
C ALA A 137 -1.26 2.88 12.80
N ASP A 138 -2.03 2.29 13.72
CA ASP A 138 -1.49 1.55 14.86
C ASP A 138 -0.69 0.33 14.41
N SER A 139 0.48 0.12 15.01
CA SER A 139 1.43 -0.93 14.61
C SER A 139 0.89 -2.36 14.75
N ARG A 140 -0.17 -2.56 15.55
CA ARG A 140 -0.88 -3.84 15.67
C ARG A 140 -1.55 -4.29 14.37
N TRP A 141 -1.72 -3.39 13.40
CA TRP A 141 -2.19 -3.73 12.05
C TRP A 141 -1.07 -4.15 11.10
N GLY A 142 0.18 -4.15 11.56
CA GLY A 142 1.36 -4.55 10.78
C GLY A 142 2.00 -3.44 9.96
N GLY A 143 1.44 -2.23 9.99
CA GLY A 143 2.04 -1.01 9.46
C GLY A 143 2.73 -0.21 10.54
N ASN A 144 3.17 1.01 10.22
CA ASN A 144 3.88 1.93 11.11
C ASN A 144 4.80 1.20 12.10
N THR A 145 5.73 0.40 11.56
CA THR A 145 6.51 -0.57 12.32
C THR A 145 7.21 0.10 13.50
N GLU A 146 6.95 -0.40 14.71
CA GLU A 146 7.42 0.19 15.98
C GLU A 146 7.05 1.68 16.19
N GLY A 147 6.04 2.18 15.50
CA GLY A 147 5.68 3.59 15.53
C GLY A 147 6.69 4.49 14.80
N ILE A 148 7.47 3.98 13.83
CA ILE A 148 8.53 4.74 13.16
C ILE A 148 8.06 6.08 12.57
N MET A 149 6.87 6.14 11.98
CA MET A 149 6.31 7.39 11.45
C MET A 149 5.88 8.34 12.57
N TRP A 150 5.33 7.81 13.67
CA TRP A 150 4.96 8.61 14.83
C TRP A 150 6.19 9.20 15.52
N ARG A 151 7.24 8.39 15.71
CA ARG A 151 8.54 8.84 16.25
C ARG A 151 9.16 9.91 15.36
N TRP A 152 9.12 9.72 14.04
CA TRP A 152 9.59 10.72 13.08
C TRP A 152 8.80 12.03 13.19
N PHE A 153 7.47 11.98 13.36
CA PHE A 153 6.63 13.15 13.63
C PHE A 153 6.85 13.81 15.00
N GLY A 154 7.67 13.22 15.87
CA GLY A 154 7.93 13.74 17.22
C GLY A 154 6.89 13.33 18.26
N TYR A 155 6.01 12.37 17.96
CA TYR A 155 5.21 11.72 18.98
C TYR A 155 6.13 10.79 19.80
N GLN A 156 6.51 11.25 20.99
CA GLN A 156 7.25 10.44 21.96
C GLN A 156 6.25 9.57 22.72
N GLU A 157 6.50 8.27 22.81
CA GLU A 157 5.72 7.40 23.68
C GLU A 157 5.91 7.81 25.15
N GLU A 158 4.86 8.30 25.79
CA GLU A 158 4.44 7.78 27.09
C GLU A 158 2.92 7.64 27.11
N ALA A 159 2.42 6.43 26.83
CA ALA A 159 1.12 6.02 27.35
C ALA A 159 1.32 5.40 28.75
N LYS A 160 1.93 6.15 29.68
CA LYS A 160 1.96 5.74 31.09
C LYS A 160 0.74 6.31 31.81
N GLU A 161 -0.13 5.37 32.20
CA GLU A 161 -1.29 5.50 33.08
C GLU A 161 -2.51 6.28 32.55
N LEU A 162 -3.35 5.59 31.77
CA LEU A 162 -4.79 5.87 31.73
C LEU A 162 -5.61 4.91 32.63
N LEU A 163 -5.01 4.44 33.73
CA LEU A 163 -5.72 3.73 34.80
C LEU A 163 -5.21 4.19 36.16
N LYS A 164 -5.93 5.16 36.75
CA LYS A 164 -6.13 5.24 38.20
C LYS A 164 -7.61 5.02 38.47
#